data_AF-A0A2N5ZV14-F1
#
_entry.id   AF-A0A2N5ZV14-F1
#
_cell.length_a   1.000
_cell.length_b   1.000
_cell.length_c   1.000
_cell.angle_alpha   90.00
_cell.angle_beta   90.00
_cell.angle_gamma   90.00
#
_symmetry.space_group_name_H-M   'P 1'
#
loop_
_entity.id
_entity.type
_entity.pdbx_description
1 polymer ?
#
loop_
_entity_poly.entity_id
_entity_poly.type
_entity_poly.pdbx_seq_one_letter_code
_entity_poly.pdbx_strand_id
1 'polypeptide(L)'
;MIDTNTVLTMTSKTILSYKGPFYIELISVFGTNIRSLNDDFSNARKKLFKIFIELSQNVSNYSEDFHMVNNVQRIGVGELTLFEDKSSYIFTTKNQVKNTDANILAERCELVNVSDQLRLRELKREQRLNSPGEKFGARIGLIQAVML
;
A
#
# COMPACT_ATOMS: atom_id res chain seq x y z
N MET A 1 -19.47 10.55 -15.80
CA MET A 1 -18.15 10.17 -16.36
C MET A 1 -17.20 11.30 -16.02
N ILE A 2 -16.39 11.12 -14.99
CA ILE A 2 -15.32 12.08 -14.65
C ILE A 2 -14.04 11.37 -15.07
N ASP A 3 -13.36 11.95 -16.05
CA ASP A 3 -12.10 11.47 -16.58
C ASP A 3 -11.05 11.36 -15.47
N THR A 4 -10.61 10.14 -15.19
CA THR A 4 -9.53 9.81 -14.24
C THR A 4 -8.14 10.29 -14.69
N ASN A 5 -8.05 11.13 -15.72
CA ASN A 5 -6.83 11.80 -16.17
C ASN A 5 -6.78 13.25 -15.68
N THR A 6 -7.06 13.49 -14.41
CA THR A 6 -6.83 14.80 -13.78
C THR A 6 -5.32 15.02 -13.67
N VAL A 7 -4.75 15.55 -14.75
CA VAL A 7 -3.54 16.38 -14.84
C VAL A 7 -2.54 16.11 -13.71
N LEU A 8 -1.68 15.10 -13.89
CA LEU A 8 -0.36 15.14 -13.27
C LEU A 8 0.34 16.39 -13.84
N THR A 9 0.39 17.44 -13.03
CA THR A 9 1.13 18.68 -13.32
C THR A 9 2.54 18.34 -13.81
N MET A 10 3.03 19.07 -14.81
CA MET A 10 4.29 18.83 -15.54
C MET A 10 5.60 18.89 -14.72
N THR A 11 5.56 18.64 -13.41
CA THR A 11 6.71 18.65 -12.49
C THR A 11 6.93 17.33 -11.73
N SER A 12 6.00 16.38 -11.76
CA SER A 12 6.15 15.09 -11.06
C SER A 12 6.87 14.05 -11.93
N LYS A 13 7.96 13.49 -11.41
CA LYS A 13 8.75 12.42 -12.04
C LYS A 13 8.20 11.06 -11.64
N THR A 14 7.82 10.25 -12.63
CA THR A 14 7.47 8.84 -12.40
C THR A 14 8.73 8.04 -12.08
N ILE A 15 8.78 7.43 -10.90
CA ILE A 15 9.87 6.53 -10.49
C ILE A 15 9.52 5.08 -10.85
N LEU A 16 8.29 4.65 -10.57
CA LEU A 16 7.85 3.28 -10.76
C LEU A 16 6.37 3.26 -11.12
N SER A 17 6.01 2.42 -12.10
CA SER A 17 4.61 2.11 -12.43
C SER A 17 4.55 0.64 -12.83
N TYR A 18 3.65 -0.11 -12.20
CA TYR A 18 3.50 -1.54 -12.45
C TYR A 18 2.04 -1.96 -12.36
N LYS A 19 1.64 -2.90 -13.22
CA LYS A 19 0.35 -3.58 -13.19
C LYS A 19 0.57 -5.08 -13.36
N GLY A 20 0.04 -5.87 -12.43
CA GLY A 20 0.17 -7.33 -12.46
C GLY A 20 0.19 -7.97 -11.07
N PRO A 21 0.59 -9.25 -10.98
CA PRO A 21 0.68 -10.00 -9.72
C PRO A 21 1.80 -9.53 -8.80
N PHE A 22 1.48 -9.37 -7.51
CA PHE A 22 2.41 -8.89 -6.49
C PHE A 22 3.21 -10.05 -5.85
N TYR A 23 4.12 -10.63 -6.64
CA TYR A 23 5.06 -11.66 -6.16
C TYR A 23 6.05 -11.10 -5.15
N ILE A 24 6.47 -11.92 -4.17
CA ILE A 24 7.40 -11.48 -3.11
C ILE A 24 8.77 -11.08 -3.67
N GLU A 25 9.23 -11.77 -4.71
CA GLU A 25 10.47 -11.48 -5.42
C GLU A 25 10.38 -10.12 -6.12
N LEU A 26 9.25 -9.83 -6.77
CA LEU A 26 9.02 -8.56 -7.45
C LEU A 26 8.96 -7.40 -6.45
N ILE A 27 8.23 -7.59 -5.34
CA ILE A 27 8.20 -6.62 -4.23
C ILE A 27 9.61 -6.37 -3.70
N SER A 28 10.43 -7.41 -3.58
CA SER A 28 11.82 -7.29 -3.09
C SER A 28 12.71 -6.50 -4.05
N VAL A 29 12.55 -6.70 -5.35
CA VAL A 29 13.26 -5.94 -6.40
C VAL A 29 12.85 -4.47 -6.36
N PHE A 30 11.55 -4.18 -6.35
CA PHE A 30 11.04 -2.81 -6.26
C PHE A 30 11.47 -2.12 -4.96
N GLY A 31 11.39 -2.82 -3.83
CA GLY A 31 11.86 -2.29 -2.54
C GLY A 31 13.35 -1.97 -2.53
N THR A 32 14.17 -2.72 -3.26
CA THR A 32 15.59 -2.43 -3.43
C THR A 32 15.80 -1.16 -4.27
N ASN A 33 15.08 -1.01 -5.38
CA ASN A 33 15.11 0.21 -6.18
C ASN A 33 14.69 1.45 -5.35
N ILE A 34 13.63 1.34 -4.53
CA ILE A 34 13.19 2.42 -3.65
C ILE A 34 14.27 2.81 -2.64
N ARG A 35 14.99 1.86 -2.06
CA ARG A 35 16.08 2.16 -1.10
C ARG A 35 17.28 2.84 -1.75
N SER A 36 17.52 2.56 -3.03
CA SER A 36 18.63 3.07 -3.82
C SER A 36 18.33 4.38 -4.54
N LEU A 37 17.15 4.98 -4.34
CA LEU A 37 16.85 6.30 -4.88
C LEU A 37 17.88 7.32 -4.36
N ASN A 38 18.46 8.06 -5.30
CA ASN A 38 19.40 9.13 -5.02
C ASN A 38 18.62 10.43 -4.90
N ASP A 39 18.17 10.71 -3.67
CA ASP A 39 17.39 11.88 -3.29
C ASP A 39 17.90 12.48 -1.98
N ASP A 40 17.57 13.76 -1.76
CA ASP A 40 17.96 14.51 -0.56
C ASP A 40 17.11 14.13 0.68
N PHE A 41 16.08 13.30 0.52
CA PHE A 41 15.05 12.98 1.51
C PHE A 41 15.25 11.60 2.18
N SER A 42 16.46 11.31 2.69
CA SER A 42 16.81 10.00 3.30
C SER A 42 15.79 9.48 4.33
N ASN A 43 15.22 10.35 5.17
CA ASN A 43 14.20 9.94 6.13
C ASN A 43 12.86 9.61 5.47
N ALA A 44 12.43 10.39 4.48
CA ALA A 44 11.21 10.11 3.73
C ALA A 44 11.35 8.81 2.92
N ARG A 45 12.50 8.56 2.30
CA ARG A 45 12.80 7.31 1.59
C ARG A 45 12.70 6.08 2.50
N LYS A 46 13.22 6.15 3.73
CA LYS A 46 13.09 5.06 4.72
C LYS A 46 11.64 4.78 5.12
N LYS A 47 10.82 5.84 5.27
CA LYS A 47 9.38 5.72 5.54
C LYS A 47 8.66 5.12 4.33
N LEU A 48 8.92 5.66 3.14
CA LEU A 48 8.39 5.19 1.87
C LEU A 48 8.64 3.70 1.68
N PHE A 49 9.86 3.21 1.93
CA PHE A 49 10.16 1.78 1.81
C PHE A 49 9.24 0.92 2.69
N LYS A 50 8.99 1.33 3.94
CA LYS A 50 8.11 0.59 4.86
C LYS A 50 6.65 0.65 4.37
N ILE A 51 6.17 1.83 3.98
CA ILE A 51 4.82 2.02 3.43
C ILE A 51 4.63 1.17 2.16
N PHE A 52 5.65 1.13 1.29
CA PHE A 52 5.66 0.30 0.09
C PHE A 52 5.46 -1.18 0.40
N ILE A 53 6.19 -1.73 1.39
CA ILE A 53 6.04 -3.13 1.79
C ILE A 53 4.63 -3.41 2.29
N GLU A 54 4.12 -2.59 3.22
CA GLU A 54 2.79 -2.78 3.83
C GLU A 54 1.67 -2.75 2.76
N LEU A 55 1.65 -1.72 1.91
CA LEU A 55 0.59 -1.59 0.90
C LEU A 55 0.73 -2.61 -0.25
N SER A 56 1.96 -3.02 -0.59
CA SER A 56 2.17 -4.09 -1.58
C SER A 56 1.71 -5.45 -1.07
N GLN A 57 1.96 -5.72 0.22
CA GLN A 57 1.43 -6.92 0.88
C GLN A 57 -0.09 -6.87 1.01
N ASN A 58 -0.70 -5.69 1.17
CA ASN A 58 -2.16 -5.55 1.13
C ASN A 58 -2.72 -5.99 -0.22
N VAL A 59 -2.12 -5.56 -1.33
CA VAL A 59 -2.55 -6.02 -2.66
C VAL A 59 -2.36 -7.52 -2.82
N SER A 60 -1.15 -8.03 -2.52
CA SER A 60 -0.79 -9.45 -2.68
C SER A 60 -1.71 -10.40 -1.93
N ASN A 61 -2.14 -10.03 -0.72
CA ASN A 61 -2.90 -10.90 0.16
C ASN A 61 -4.43 -10.75 0.06
N TYR A 62 -4.94 -9.60 -0.40
CA TYR A 62 -6.37 -9.26 -0.30
C TYR A 62 -7.03 -8.85 -1.61
N SER A 63 -6.30 -8.80 -2.73
CA SER A 63 -6.95 -8.57 -4.02
C SER A 63 -7.92 -9.71 -4.36
N GLU A 64 -9.10 -9.34 -4.83
CA GLU A 64 -10.09 -10.28 -5.35
C GLU A 64 -9.69 -10.78 -6.75
N ASP A 65 -8.89 -10.01 -7.49
CA ASP A 65 -8.20 -10.48 -8.69
C ASP A 65 -6.87 -11.11 -8.28
N PHE A 66 -6.62 -12.36 -8.68
CA PHE A 66 -5.44 -13.11 -8.25
C PHE A 66 -4.99 -14.14 -9.28
N HIS A 67 -3.69 -14.42 -9.25
CA HIS A 67 -3.09 -15.57 -9.92
C HIS A 67 -3.00 -16.75 -8.95
N MET A 68 -3.33 -17.95 -9.44
CA MET A 68 -3.05 -19.20 -8.73
C MET A 68 -1.64 -19.69 -9.10
N VAL A 69 -0.77 -19.82 -8.11
CA VAL A 69 0.56 -20.42 -8.25
C VAL A 69 0.50 -21.85 -7.75
N ASN A 70 0.88 -22.80 -8.63
CA ASN A 70 0.88 -24.24 -8.35
C ASN A 70 -0.45 -24.79 -7.79
N ASN A 71 -1.59 -24.14 -8.08
CA ASN A 71 -2.92 -24.45 -7.53
C ASN A 71 -3.02 -24.40 -6.00
N VAL A 72 -2.04 -23.84 -5.29
CA VAL A 72 -2.01 -23.80 -3.81
C VAL A 72 -2.04 -22.37 -3.30
N GLN A 73 -1.36 -21.44 -3.96
CA GLN A 73 -1.18 -20.09 -3.45
C GLN A 73 -1.89 -19.05 -4.33
N ARG A 74 -2.65 -18.16 -3.71
CA ARG A 74 -3.21 -16.98 -4.36
C ARG A 74 -2.22 -15.82 -4.25
N ILE A 75 -1.91 -15.20 -5.38
CA ILE A 75 -1.11 -13.97 -5.44
C ILE A 75 -1.98 -12.88 -6.04
N GLY A 76 -2.28 -11.85 -5.25
CA GLY A 76 -3.14 -10.75 -5.64
C GLY A 76 -2.55 -9.94 -6.81
N VAL A 77 -3.43 -9.55 -7.73
CA VAL A 77 -3.14 -8.70 -8.88
C VAL A 77 -3.60 -7.29 -8.59
N GLY A 78 -2.80 -6.31 -8.99
CA GLY A 78 -3.13 -4.90 -8.83
C GLY A 78 -2.23 -3.97 -9.62
N GLU A 79 -2.25 -2.70 -9.24
CA GLU A 79 -1.49 -1.61 -9.82
C GLU A 79 -0.72 -0.91 -8.69
N LEU A 80 0.49 -0.45 -8.98
CA LEU A 80 1.22 0.50 -8.13
C LEU A 80 1.83 1.61 -8.96
N THR A 81 1.91 2.79 -8.38
CA THR A 81 2.61 3.94 -8.94
C THR A 81 3.39 4.67 -7.84
N LEU A 82 4.62 5.08 -8.16
CA LEU A 82 5.45 5.93 -7.33
C LEU A 82 5.87 7.14 -8.14
N PHE A 83 5.46 8.32 -7.69
CA PHE A 83 5.88 9.60 -8.22
C PHE A 83 6.73 10.33 -7.18
N GLU A 84 7.68 11.11 -7.68
CA GLU A 84 8.42 12.10 -6.94
C GLU A 84 8.01 13.48 -7.42
N ASP A 85 7.57 14.31 -6.49
CA ASP A 85 7.36 15.74 -6.70
C ASP A 85 8.43 16.53 -5.90
N LYS A 86 8.48 17.85 -6.06
CA LYS A 86 9.53 18.73 -5.51
C LYS A 86 9.84 18.53 -4.02
N SER A 87 8.88 18.09 -3.22
CA SER A 87 9.03 17.95 -1.77
C SER A 87 8.46 16.66 -1.19
N SER A 88 8.02 15.71 -2.02
CA SER A 88 7.32 14.53 -1.52
C SER A 88 7.31 13.36 -2.50
N TYR A 89 7.12 12.16 -1.94
CA TYR A 89 6.74 10.98 -2.71
C TYR A 89 5.22 10.79 -2.68
N ILE A 90 4.65 10.43 -3.82
CA ILE A 90 3.27 10.00 -3.95
C ILE A 90 3.30 8.53 -4.33
N PHE A 91 2.93 7.67 -3.39
CA PHE A 91 2.84 6.23 -3.61
C PHE A 91 1.39 5.78 -3.56
N THR A 92 0.97 5.04 -4.57
CA THR A 92 -0.41 4.56 -4.71
C THR A 92 -0.39 3.07 -5.05
N THR A 93 -1.26 2.31 -4.41
CA THR A 93 -1.62 0.95 -4.83
C THR A 93 -3.11 0.90 -5.13
N LYS A 94 -3.49 -0.02 -6.02
CA LYS A 94 -4.89 -0.25 -6.39
C LYS A 94 -5.09 -1.72 -6.70
N ASN A 95 -6.20 -2.28 -6.26
CA ASN A 95 -6.55 -3.68 -6.50
C ASN A 95 -8.05 -3.87 -6.50
N GLN A 96 -8.51 -4.98 -7.07
CA GLN A 96 -9.93 -5.33 -7.02
C GLN A 96 -10.28 -5.81 -5.62
N VAL A 97 -11.46 -5.43 -5.14
CA VAL A 97 -12.01 -5.87 -3.85
C VAL A 97 -13.45 -6.31 -4.04
N LYS A 98 -13.97 -7.12 -3.11
CA LYS A 98 -15.40 -7.44 -3.08
C LYS A 98 -16.21 -6.20 -2.72
N ASN A 99 -17.39 -6.07 -3.31
CA ASN A 99 -18.32 -4.97 -2.98
C ASN A 99 -18.64 -4.92 -1.47
N THR A 100 -18.73 -6.07 -0.81
CA THR A 100 -18.96 -6.16 0.64
C THR A 100 -17.81 -5.59 1.48
N ASP A 101 -16.59 -5.65 0.94
CA ASP A 101 -15.38 -5.20 1.64
C ASP A 101 -15.06 -3.73 1.34
N ALA A 102 -15.57 -3.18 0.23
CA ALA A 102 -15.28 -1.82 -0.23
C ALA A 102 -15.69 -0.75 0.80
N ASN A 103 -16.92 -0.80 1.31
CA ASN A 103 -17.40 0.16 2.31
C ASN A 103 -16.59 0.07 3.61
N ILE A 104 -16.30 -1.16 4.06
CA ILE A 104 -15.51 -1.41 5.27
C ILE A 104 -14.09 -0.84 5.10
N LEU A 105 -13.48 -0.97 3.93
CA LEU A 105 -12.17 -0.40 3.64
C LEU A 105 -12.22 1.13 3.61
N ALA A 106 -13.25 1.73 3.02
CA ALA A 106 -13.43 3.18 2.98
C ALA A 106 -13.56 3.78 4.39
N GLU A 107 -14.43 3.21 5.22
CA GLU A 107 -14.60 3.63 6.63
C GLU A 107 -13.30 3.50 7.43
N ARG A 108 -12.51 2.46 7.18
CA ARG A 108 -11.21 2.27 7.83
C ARG A 108 -10.19 3.31 7.38
N CYS A 109 -10.12 3.62 6.09
CA CYS A 109 -9.25 4.67 5.57
C CYS A 109 -9.61 6.02 6.18
N GLU A 110 -10.90 6.34 6.28
CA GLU A 110 -11.37 7.56 6.94
C GLU A 110 -10.94 7.59 8.42
N LEU A 111 -11.19 6.50 9.15
CA LEU A 111 -10.82 6.38 10.56
C LEU A 111 -9.32 6.61 10.80
N VAL A 112 -8.44 5.99 10.01
CA VAL A 112 -6.98 6.17 10.21
C VAL A 112 -6.51 7.57 9.81
N ASN A 113 -7.12 8.20 8.81
CA ASN A 113 -6.76 9.54 8.36
C ASN A 113 -7.12 10.63 9.38
N VAL A 114 -8.20 10.45 10.14
CA VAL A 114 -8.63 11.42 11.16
C VAL A 114 -8.08 11.12 12.57
N SER A 115 -7.44 9.96 12.75
CA SER A 115 -6.90 9.54 14.05
C SER A 115 -5.56 10.22 14.36
N ASP A 116 -5.38 10.64 15.61
CA ASP A 116 -4.09 11.11 16.10
C ASP A 116 -3.13 9.93 16.41
N GLN A 117 -1.88 10.27 16.75
CA GLN A 117 -0.85 9.27 17.07
C GLN A 117 -1.21 8.36 18.26
N LEU A 118 -1.95 8.86 19.25
CA LEU A 118 -2.34 8.07 20.41
C LEU A 118 -3.42 7.06 20.00
N ARG A 119 -4.43 7.52 19.26
CA ARG A 119 -5.50 6.69 18.73
C ARG A 119 -5.00 5.64 17.75
N LEU A 120 -4.07 5.98 16.85
CA LEU A 120 -3.46 5.01 15.93
C LEU A 120 -2.73 3.88 16.67
N ARG A 121 -2.06 4.18 17.80
CA ARG A 121 -1.42 3.16 18.64
C ARG A 121 -2.44 2.25 19.33
N GLU A 122 -3.55 2.82 19.81
CA GLU A 122 -4.65 2.06 20.40
C GLU A 122 -5.29 1.12 19.37
N LEU A 123 -5.67 1.65 18.20
CA LEU A 123 -6.24 0.87 17.10
C LEU A 123 -5.30 -0.28 16.70
N LYS A 124 -4.00 -0.01 16.61
CA LYS A 124 -3.00 -1.05 16.32
C LYS A 124 -2.95 -2.13 17.40
N ARG A 125 -3.08 -1.76 18.68
CA ARG A 125 -3.12 -2.71 19.80
C ARG A 125 -4.40 -3.55 19.78
N GLU A 126 -5.55 -2.92 19.58
CA GLU A 126 -6.85 -3.59 19.47
C GLU A 126 -6.86 -4.62 18.32
N GLN A 127 -6.35 -4.24 17.15
CA GLN A 127 -6.28 -5.16 16.00
C GLN A 127 -5.42 -6.40 16.27
N ARG A 128 -4.34 -6.26 17.05
CA ARG A 128 -3.49 -7.39 17.48
C ARG A 128 -4.19 -8.32 18.46
N LEU A 129 -5.05 -7.79 19.34
CA LEU A 129 -5.74 -8.56 20.37
C LEU A 129 -6.98 -9.28 19.82
N ASN A 130 -7.71 -8.65 18.88
CA ASN A 130 -9.02 -9.12 18.41
C ASN A 130 -8.98 -10.05 17.19
N SER A 131 -7.81 -10.55 16.79
CA SER A 131 -7.66 -11.36 15.57
C SER A 131 -6.97 -12.69 15.89
N PRO A 132 -7.61 -13.86 15.73
CA PRO A 132 -6.93 -15.15 15.73
C PRO A 132 -6.92 -15.73 14.30
N GLY A 133 -5.84 -15.56 13.52
CA GLY A 133 -5.58 -16.29 12.26
C GLY A 133 -4.94 -15.48 11.12
N GLU A 134 -4.24 -16.18 10.20
CA GLU A 134 -3.30 -15.72 9.13
C GLU A 134 -3.68 -14.48 8.29
N LYS A 135 -4.94 -14.04 8.28
CA LYS A 135 -5.41 -12.80 7.61
C LYS A 135 -5.04 -11.52 8.38
N PHE A 136 -3.90 -11.54 9.07
CA PHE A 136 -3.42 -10.54 10.03
C PHE A 136 -2.81 -9.29 9.39
N GLY A 137 -2.11 -9.45 8.27
CA GLY A 137 -1.20 -8.43 7.74
C GLY A 137 -1.86 -7.10 7.37
N ALA A 138 -2.98 -7.11 6.62
CA ALA A 138 -3.47 -5.87 6.04
C ALA A 138 -4.18 -4.91 6.99
N ARG A 139 -4.74 -5.43 8.08
CA ARG A 139 -5.43 -4.58 9.06
C ARG A 139 -4.45 -3.68 9.79
N ILE A 140 -3.25 -4.18 10.08
CA ILE A 140 -2.19 -3.43 10.72
C ILE A 140 -1.46 -2.56 9.70
N GLY A 141 -1.29 -3.02 8.46
CA GLY A 141 -0.53 -2.31 7.44
C GLY A 141 -1.05 -0.91 7.12
N LEU A 142 -2.37 -0.71 7.06
CA LEU A 142 -2.96 0.63 6.86
C LEU A 142 -2.65 1.59 8.02
N ILE A 143 -2.81 1.13 9.26
CA ILE A 143 -2.51 1.92 10.46
C ILE A 143 -1.01 2.23 10.50
N GLN A 144 -0.18 1.22 10.23
CA GLN A 144 1.27 1.35 10.21
C GLN A 144 1.75 2.34 9.15
N ALA A 145 1.12 2.38 7.98
CA ALA A 145 1.46 3.29 6.91
C ALA A 145 1.23 4.76 7.30
N VAL A 146 0.12 5.07 7.98
CA VAL A 146 -0.18 6.43 8.47
C VAL A 146 0.73 6.84 9.63
N MET A 147 1.15 5.90 10.47
CA MET A 147 2.02 6.18 11.62
C MET A 147 3.48 6.52 11.26
N LEU A 148 3.94 6.20 10.04
CA LEU A 148 5.36 6.27 9.65
C LEU A 148 5.79 7.67 9.23
#